data_AF-A0A662XGJ7-F1
#
_entry.id   AF-A0A662XGJ7-F1
#
_cell.length_a   1.000
_cell.length_b   1.000
_cell.length_c   1.000
_cell.angle_alpha   90.00
_cell.angle_beta   90.00
_cell.angle_gamma   90.00
#
_symmetry.space_group_name_H-M   'P 1'
#
loop_
_entity.id
_entity.type
_entity.pdbx_description
1 polymer ?
#
loop_
_entity_poly.entity_id
_entity_poly.type
_entity_poly.pdbx_seq_one_letter_code
_entity_poly.pdbx_strand_id
1 'polypeptide(L)'
;MEDHGMARMQELLSSYYGLQDKESEQERLRNIDSPGFAPKTYVKLLESRGLNDLLETDDQLIREIKELDTNMQMLVYENYNKFISATDTIRKMKNNVASMEDEVGRVVASMDAITAKSESINVALAPHRSKVEKLIGVRRLLKRLEFIFELPQRLNTYEFAPKRPETWAGAD
;
A
#
# COMPACT_ATOMS: atom_id res chain seq x y z
N MET A 1 4.49 -21.54 -4.78
CA MET A 1 5.46 -21.34 -3.66
C MET A 1 4.83 -20.53 -2.51
N GLU A 2 3.51 -20.51 -2.34
CA GLU A 2 2.82 -19.63 -1.35
C GLU A 2 2.24 -20.37 -0.13
N ASP A 3 2.29 -21.70 -0.11
CA ASP A 3 1.59 -22.56 0.88
C ASP A 3 2.26 -22.57 2.27
N HIS A 4 3.58 -22.36 2.32
CA HIS A 4 4.34 -22.40 3.59
C HIS A 4 4.08 -21.19 4.52
N GLY A 5 3.52 -20.10 3.99
CA GLY A 5 3.18 -18.92 4.80
C GLY A 5 1.91 -19.14 5.63
N MET A 6 0.90 -19.75 5.02
CA MET A 6 -0.39 -20.04 5.66
C MET A 6 -0.24 -21.09 6.76
N ALA A 7 0.54 -22.15 6.53
CA ALA A 7 0.78 -23.17 7.53
C ALA A 7 1.45 -22.62 8.80
N ARG A 8 2.46 -21.75 8.66
CA ARG A 8 3.12 -21.09 9.81
C ARG A 8 2.23 -20.09 10.53
N MET A 9 1.40 -19.35 9.78
CA MET A 9 0.43 -18.43 10.39
C MET A 9 -0.63 -19.20 11.18
N GLN A 10 -1.10 -20.33 10.64
CA GLN A 10 -2.05 -21.22 11.29
C GLN A 10 -1.45 -21.90 12.53
N GLU A 11 -0.19 -22.32 12.47
CA GLU A 11 0.56 -22.85 13.63
C GLU A 11 0.76 -21.77 14.70
N LEU A 12 1.11 -20.55 14.32
CA LEU A 12 1.28 -19.43 15.24
C LEU A 12 -0.05 -19.03 15.88
N LEU A 13 -1.14 -18.92 15.10
CA LEU A 13 -2.49 -18.68 15.61
C LEU A 13 -2.93 -19.83 16.54
N SER A 14 -2.66 -21.08 16.17
CA SER A 14 -2.95 -22.25 17.00
C SER A 14 -2.24 -22.20 18.35
N SER A 15 -0.97 -21.76 18.37
CA SER A 15 -0.22 -21.56 19.61
C SER A 15 -0.74 -20.38 20.45
N TYR A 16 -1.24 -19.32 19.80
CA TYR A 16 -1.74 -18.12 20.47
C TYR A 16 -3.13 -18.32 21.11
N TYR A 17 -3.95 -19.21 20.53
CA TYR A 17 -5.30 -19.53 21.02
C TYR A 17 -5.37 -20.82 21.85
N GLY A 18 -4.23 -21.44 22.19
CA GLY A 18 -4.22 -22.64 23.05
C GLY A 18 -4.85 -23.89 22.42
N LEU A 19 -5.07 -23.91 21.10
CA LEU A 19 -5.66 -25.07 20.40
C LEU A 19 -4.73 -26.29 20.40
N GLN A 20 -3.52 -26.14 20.93
CA GLN A 20 -2.51 -27.18 21.11
C GLN A 20 -2.27 -27.53 22.58
N ASP A 21 -3.16 -27.11 23.48
CA ASP A 21 -3.15 -27.49 24.90
C ASP A 21 -3.46 -28.98 25.03
N LYS A 22 -2.43 -29.81 24.79
CA LYS A 22 -2.29 -31.02 25.57
C LYS A 22 -1.95 -30.54 26.97
N GLU A 23 -2.95 -30.48 27.87
CA GLU A 23 -2.68 -30.35 29.31
C GLU A 23 -1.47 -31.23 29.63
N SER A 24 -0.44 -30.64 30.21
CA SER A 24 0.73 -31.42 30.59
C SER A 24 0.24 -32.56 31.50
N GLU A 25 0.78 -33.77 31.36
CA GLU A 25 0.39 -34.90 32.24
C GLU A 25 0.48 -34.50 33.73
N GLN A 26 1.34 -33.54 34.07
CA GLN A 26 1.46 -32.95 35.40
C GLN A 26 0.25 -32.08 35.82
N GLU A 27 -0.32 -31.27 34.92
CA GLU A 27 -1.57 -30.53 35.17
C GLU A 27 -2.75 -31.48 35.31
N ARG A 28 -2.82 -32.52 34.49
CA ARG A 28 -3.88 -33.55 34.55
C ARG A 28 -3.88 -34.32 35.87
N LEU A 29 -2.70 -34.55 36.45
CA LEU A 29 -2.55 -35.21 37.76
C LEU A 29 -2.83 -34.28 38.95
N ARG A 30 -2.75 -32.95 38.74
CA ARG A 30 -3.01 -31.92 39.77
C ARG A 30 -4.44 -31.37 39.71
N ASN A 31 -5.13 -31.54 38.60
CA ASN A 31 -6.53 -31.16 38.43
C ASN A 31 -7.44 -32.07 39.28
N ILE A 32 -8.16 -31.48 40.24
CA ILE A 32 -9.07 -32.21 41.15
C ILE A 32 -10.20 -32.93 40.40
N ASP A 33 -10.66 -32.36 39.28
CA ASP A 33 -11.76 -32.89 38.48
C ASP A 33 -11.29 -33.93 37.44
N SER A 34 -9.97 -34.17 37.34
CA SER A 34 -9.39 -35.12 36.40
C SER A 34 -9.49 -36.56 36.93
N PRO A 35 -9.79 -37.55 36.06
CA PRO A 35 -9.80 -38.97 36.43
C PRO A 35 -8.42 -39.49 36.86
N GLY A 36 -7.34 -38.74 36.59
CA GLY A 36 -5.98 -39.05 37.03
C GLY A 36 -5.60 -38.47 38.41
N PHE A 37 -6.49 -37.72 39.06
CA PHE A 37 -6.19 -37.11 40.35
C PHE A 37 -5.94 -38.18 41.43
N ALA A 38 -4.82 -38.06 42.14
CA ALA A 38 -4.42 -39.00 43.20
C ALA A 38 -4.60 -38.38 44.60
N PRO A 39 -5.82 -38.40 45.17
CA PRO A 39 -6.12 -37.73 46.45
C PRO A 39 -5.31 -38.27 47.63
N LYS A 40 -4.95 -39.57 47.60
CA LYS A 40 -4.15 -40.21 48.64
C LYS A 40 -2.77 -39.58 48.83
N THR A 41 -2.18 -39.01 47.78
CA THR A 41 -0.87 -38.34 47.83
C THR A 41 -0.95 -37.04 48.62
N TYR A 42 -2.03 -36.28 48.44
CA TYR A 42 -2.28 -35.04 49.18
C TYR A 42 -2.68 -35.31 50.65
N VAL A 43 -3.43 -36.38 50.90
CA VAL A 43 -3.79 -36.80 52.28
C VAL A 43 -2.56 -37.29 53.06
N LYS A 44 -1.61 -37.98 52.43
CA LYS A 44 -0.34 -38.33 53.09
C LYS A 44 0.48 -37.12 53.51
N LEU A 45 0.32 -35.98 52.81
CA LEU A 45 0.99 -34.74 53.19
C LEU A 45 0.48 -34.22 54.54
N LEU A 46 -0.83 -34.37 54.80
CA LEU A 46 -1.47 -34.03 56.09
C LEU A 46 -0.98 -34.91 57.24
N GLU A 47 -0.59 -36.16 56.97
CA GLU A 47 0.00 -37.05 57.99
C GLU A 47 1.45 -36.66 58.34
N SER A 48 2.15 -35.96 57.43
CA SER A 48 3.58 -35.66 57.53
C SER A 48 3.91 -34.23 57.98
N ARG A 49 2.97 -33.27 57.87
CA ARG A 49 3.17 -31.85 58.21
C ARG A 49 2.46 -31.46 59.50
N GLY A 50 3.05 -30.51 60.23
CA GLY A 50 2.44 -29.94 61.43
C GLY A 50 1.31 -28.95 61.12
N LEU A 51 0.43 -28.69 62.09
CA LEU A 51 -0.72 -27.78 61.95
C LEU A 51 -0.31 -26.36 61.50
N ASN A 52 0.82 -25.84 62.01
CA ASN A 52 1.29 -24.50 61.63
C ASN A 52 1.72 -24.43 60.15
N ASP A 53 2.42 -25.46 59.65
CA ASP A 53 2.80 -25.52 58.23
C ASP A 53 1.57 -25.61 57.32
N LEU A 54 0.53 -26.33 57.77
CA LEU A 54 -0.72 -26.43 57.05
C LEU A 54 -1.46 -25.09 57.01
N LEU A 55 -1.47 -24.36 58.14
CA LEU A 55 -2.06 -23.02 58.22
C LEU A 55 -1.32 -22.01 57.31
N GLU A 56 0.01 -22.05 57.30
CA GLU A 56 0.80 -21.20 56.40
C GLU A 56 0.55 -21.53 54.93
N THR A 57 0.38 -22.82 54.61
CA THR A 57 0.03 -23.26 53.25
C THR A 57 -1.38 -22.79 52.87
N ASP A 58 -2.34 -22.82 53.78
CA ASP A 58 -3.68 -22.29 53.57
C ASP A 58 -3.66 -20.76 53.31
N ASP A 59 -2.94 -20.01 54.14
CA ASP A 59 -2.75 -18.56 53.95
C ASP A 59 -2.07 -18.22 52.62
N GLN A 60 -1.17 -19.08 52.15
CA GLN A 60 -0.53 -18.95 50.84
C GLN A 60 -1.51 -19.23 49.70
N LEU A 61 -2.29 -20.31 49.79
CA LEU A 61 -3.31 -20.64 48.80
C LEU A 61 -4.37 -19.54 48.68
N ILE A 62 -4.81 -18.96 49.81
CA ILE A 62 -5.75 -17.83 49.81
C ILE A 62 -5.17 -16.62 49.06
N ARG A 63 -3.86 -16.35 49.21
CA ARG A 63 -3.19 -15.28 48.48
C ARG A 63 -3.10 -15.57 46.98
N GLU A 64 -2.72 -16.78 46.61
CA GLU A 64 -2.65 -17.22 45.21
C GLU A 64 -4.01 -17.16 44.53
N ILE A 65 -5.09 -17.58 45.19
CA ILE A 65 -6.46 -17.48 44.66
C ILE A 65 -6.84 -16.03 44.36
N LYS A 66 -6.51 -15.10 45.28
CA LYS A 66 -6.80 -13.66 45.09
C LYS A 66 -5.97 -13.06 43.97
N GLU A 67 -4.70 -13.44 43.86
CA GLU A 67 -3.82 -12.99 42.79
C GLU A 67 -4.32 -13.50 41.43
N LEU A 68 -4.72 -14.76 41.34
CA LEU A 68 -5.27 -15.35 40.13
C LEU A 68 -6.58 -14.66 39.70
N ASP A 69 -7.48 -14.36 40.64
CA ASP A 69 -8.70 -13.59 40.35
C ASP A 69 -8.38 -12.19 39.82
N THR A 70 -7.43 -11.50 40.44
CA THR A 70 -6.97 -10.17 39.99
C THR A 70 -6.37 -10.23 38.59
N ASN A 71 -5.53 -11.23 38.31
CA ASN A 71 -4.92 -11.44 37.01
C ASN A 71 -5.99 -11.76 35.94
N MET A 72 -6.99 -12.57 36.29
CA MET A 72 -8.11 -12.86 35.41
C MET A 72 -8.90 -11.58 35.08
N GLN A 73 -9.21 -10.75 36.08
CA GLN A 73 -9.88 -9.48 35.88
C GLN A 73 -9.07 -8.53 34.99
N MET A 74 -7.75 -8.46 35.21
CA MET A 74 -6.84 -7.64 34.40
C MET A 74 -6.81 -8.10 32.94
N LEU A 75 -6.76 -9.42 32.70
CA LEU A 75 -6.78 -9.99 31.36
C LEU A 75 -8.08 -9.64 30.63
N VAL A 76 -9.23 -9.76 31.31
CA VAL A 76 -10.54 -9.38 30.78
C VAL A 76 -10.56 -7.90 30.41
N TYR A 77 -10.07 -7.03 31.30
CA TYR A 77 -9.99 -5.59 31.06
C TYR A 77 -9.11 -5.25 29.84
N GLU A 78 -7.92 -5.84 29.75
CA GLU A 78 -7.06 -5.66 28.60
C GLU A 78 -7.71 -6.13 27.30
N ASN A 79 -8.39 -7.28 27.32
CA ASN A 79 -9.05 -7.81 26.13
C ASN A 79 -10.18 -6.88 25.68
N TYR A 80 -11.04 -6.43 26.61
CA TYR A 80 -12.09 -5.47 26.29
C TYR A 80 -11.53 -4.15 25.73
N ASN A 81 -10.45 -3.61 26.31
CA ASN A 81 -9.80 -2.42 25.78
C ASN A 81 -9.24 -2.63 24.35
N LYS A 82 -8.65 -3.79 24.09
CA LYS A 82 -8.17 -4.17 22.75
C LYS A 82 -9.34 -4.26 21.76
N PHE A 83 -10.46 -4.86 22.15
CA PHE A 83 -11.67 -4.93 21.32
C PHE A 83 -12.30 -3.56 21.03
N ILE A 84 -12.39 -2.70 22.04
CA ILE A 84 -12.88 -1.32 21.88
C ILE A 84 -11.98 -0.56 20.90
N SER A 85 -10.66 -0.63 21.11
CA SER A 85 -9.68 0.04 20.24
C SER A 85 -9.72 -0.49 18.80
N ALA A 86 -9.87 -1.81 18.62
CA ALA A 86 -10.04 -2.42 17.30
C ALA A 86 -11.34 -1.95 16.63
N THR A 87 -12.45 -1.88 17.38
CA THR A 87 -13.73 -1.41 16.87
C THR A 87 -13.67 0.06 16.46
N ASP A 88 -13.01 0.90 17.25
CA ASP A 88 -12.80 2.31 16.91
C ASP A 88 -11.91 2.48 15.68
N THR A 89 -10.89 1.62 15.53
CA THR A 89 -10.04 1.58 14.34
C THR A 89 -10.85 1.22 13.10
N ILE A 90 -11.71 0.20 13.18
CA ILE A 90 -12.61 -0.18 12.09
C ILE A 90 -13.56 0.97 11.73
N ARG A 91 -14.11 1.68 12.72
CA ARG A 91 -14.98 2.85 12.47
C ARG A 91 -14.23 3.98 11.77
N LYS A 92 -13.00 4.29 12.19
CA LYS A 92 -12.15 5.28 11.53
C LYS A 92 -11.81 4.86 10.10
N MET A 93 -11.45 3.60 9.88
CA MET A 93 -11.17 3.07 8.54
C MET A 93 -12.39 3.22 7.62
N LYS A 94 -13.59 2.88 8.09
CA LYS A 94 -14.83 3.05 7.32
C LYS A 94 -15.05 4.50 6.88
N ASN A 95 -14.89 5.45 7.80
CA ASN A 95 -15.09 6.87 7.49
C ASN A 95 -14.04 7.39 6.52
N ASN A 96 -12.78 6.98 6.68
CA ASN A 96 -11.69 7.36 5.77
C ASN A 96 -11.90 6.81 4.37
N VAL A 97 -12.34 5.55 4.23
CA VAL A 97 -12.64 4.93 2.93
C VAL A 97 -13.79 5.67 2.25
N ALA A 98 -14.88 5.96 2.96
CA ALA A 98 -15.99 6.74 2.40
C ALA A 98 -15.54 8.13 1.92
N SER A 99 -14.73 8.84 2.72
CA SER A 99 -14.17 10.13 2.31
C SER A 99 -13.22 10.02 1.10
N MET A 100 -12.49 8.91 0.99
CA MET A 100 -11.60 8.65 -0.13
C MET A 100 -12.39 8.37 -1.42
N GLU A 101 -13.48 7.61 -1.34
CA GLU A 101 -14.39 7.40 -2.48
C GLU A 101 -14.95 8.73 -2.99
N ASP A 102 -15.37 9.62 -2.09
CA ASP A 102 -15.85 10.96 -2.46
C ASP A 102 -14.75 11.80 -3.14
N GLU A 103 -13.52 11.78 -2.63
CA GLU A 103 -12.38 12.48 -3.24
C GLU A 103 -12.07 11.96 -4.65
N VAL A 104 -12.05 10.64 -4.82
CA VAL A 104 -11.83 10.01 -6.13
C VAL A 104 -12.94 10.42 -7.10
N GLY A 105 -14.20 10.45 -6.66
CA GLY A 105 -15.31 10.95 -7.45
C GLY A 105 -15.11 12.39 -7.92
N ARG A 106 -14.59 13.27 -7.07
CA ARG A 106 -14.27 14.67 -7.46
C ARG A 106 -13.13 14.75 -8.46
N VAL A 107 -12.09 13.94 -8.30
CA VAL A 107 -10.96 13.89 -9.24
C VAL A 107 -11.43 13.44 -10.63
N VAL A 108 -12.26 12.39 -10.70
CA VAL A 108 -12.84 11.92 -11.97
C VAL A 108 -13.67 13.03 -12.62
N ALA A 109 -14.59 13.66 -11.87
CA ALA A 109 -15.40 14.75 -12.38
C ALA A 109 -14.57 15.95 -12.88
N SER A 110 -13.48 16.28 -12.18
CA SER A 110 -12.53 17.32 -12.61
C SER A 110 -11.82 16.93 -13.91
N MET A 111 -11.39 15.67 -14.04
CA MET A 111 -10.73 15.16 -15.23
C MET A 111 -11.67 15.15 -16.44
N ASP A 112 -12.94 14.80 -16.25
CA ASP A 112 -13.99 14.89 -17.28
C ASP A 112 -14.20 16.35 -17.71
N ALA A 113 -14.28 17.28 -16.75
CA ALA A 113 -14.41 18.70 -17.03
C ALA A 113 -13.20 19.28 -17.79
N ILE A 114 -11.98 18.87 -17.44
CA ILE A 114 -10.75 19.24 -18.15
C ILE A 114 -10.79 18.69 -19.57
N THR A 115 -11.17 17.42 -19.75
CA THR A 115 -11.26 16.76 -21.04
C THR A 115 -12.26 17.48 -21.96
N ALA A 116 -13.46 17.77 -21.45
CA ALA A 116 -14.48 18.51 -22.19
C ALA A 116 -14.02 19.92 -22.58
N LYS A 117 -13.37 20.65 -21.66
CA LYS A 117 -12.80 21.98 -21.96
C LYS A 117 -11.69 21.89 -23.00
N SER A 118 -10.80 20.91 -22.90
CA SER A 118 -9.72 20.67 -23.86
C SER A 118 -10.28 20.39 -25.27
N GLU A 119 -11.31 19.56 -25.36
CA GLU A 119 -11.98 19.28 -26.62
C GLU A 119 -12.66 20.53 -27.19
N SER A 120 -13.35 21.30 -26.36
CA SER A 120 -13.95 22.58 -26.77
C SER A 120 -12.90 23.56 -27.32
N ILE A 121 -11.75 23.69 -26.67
CA ILE A 121 -10.63 24.52 -27.14
C ILE A 121 -10.09 23.98 -28.47
N ASN A 122 -9.94 22.66 -28.58
CA ASN A 122 -9.43 22.00 -29.78
C ASN A 122 -10.32 22.28 -31.00
N VAL A 123 -11.65 22.18 -30.81
CA VAL A 123 -12.67 22.51 -31.81
C VAL A 123 -12.63 24.00 -32.17
N ALA A 124 -12.59 24.89 -31.17
CA ALA A 124 -12.55 26.34 -31.41
C ALA A 124 -11.29 26.80 -32.17
N LEU A 125 -10.14 26.15 -31.93
CA LEU A 125 -8.87 26.48 -32.59
C LEU A 125 -8.66 25.78 -33.93
N ALA A 126 -9.42 24.73 -34.25
CA ALA A 126 -9.34 24.02 -35.53
C ALA A 126 -9.42 24.93 -36.78
N PRO A 127 -10.41 25.84 -36.92
CA PRO A 127 -10.50 26.71 -38.10
C PRO A 127 -9.32 27.68 -38.19
N HIS A 128 -8.83 28.20 -37.06
CA HIS A 128 -7.67 29.08 -37.03
C HIS A 128 -6.40 28.37 -37.50
N ARG A 129 -6.17 27.12 -37.04
CA ARG A 129 -5.05 26.29 -37.51
C ARG A 129 -5.12 26.04 -39.02
N SER A 130 -6.31 25.71 -39.55
CA SER A 130 -6.49 25.54 -41.00
C SER A 130 -6.20 26.83 -41.78
N LYS A 131 -6.61 27.99 -41.27
CA LYS A 131 -6.33 29.29 -41.90
C LYS A 131 -4.83 29.60 -41.90
N VAL A 132 -4.14 29.35 -40.78
CA VAL A 132 -2.68 29.53 -40.66
C VAL A 132 -1.96 28.60 -41.64
N GLU A 133 -2.37 27.35 -41.75
CA GLU A 133 -1.79 26.39 -42.69
C GLU A 133 -1.96 26.82 -44.16
N LYS A 134 -3.14 27.32 -44.54
CA LYS A 134 -3.38 27.90 -45.87
C LYS A 134 -2.47 29.11 -46.15
N LEU A 135 -2.34 30.03 -45.19
CA LEU A 135 -1.46 31.20 -45.32
C LEU A 135 0.02 30.82 -45.46
N ILE A 136 0.48 29.83 -44.70
CA ILE A 136 1.83 29.27 -44.84
C ILE A 136 2.02 28.67 -46.24
N GLY A 137 1.01 27.95 -46.75
CA GLY A 137 0.99 27.42 -48.11
C GLY A 137 1.16 28.53 -49.17
N VAL A 138 0.36 29.59 -49.09
CA VAL A 138 0.44 30.75 -49.99
C VAL A 138 1.81 31.42 -49.92
N ARG A 139 2.33 31.66 -48.71
CA ARG A 139 3.68 32.24 -48.52
C ARG A 139 4.76 31.37 -49.16
N ARG A 140 4.65 30.04 -49.08
CA ARG A 140 5.59 29.12 -49.73
C ARG A 140 5.52 29.22 -51.25
N LEU A 141 4.32 29.36 -51.83
CA LEU A 141 4.15 29.55 -53.27
C LEU A 141 4.73 30.87 -53.75
N LEU A 142 4.47 31.97 -53.01
CA LEU A 142 5.06 33.28 -53.29
C LEU A 142 6.58 33.23 -53.31
N LYS A 143 7.21 32.60 -52.31
CA LYS A 143 8.68 32.42 -52.30
C LYS A 143 9.21 31.64 -53.50
N ARG A 144 8.47 30.63 -53.97
CA ARG A 144 8.85 29.86 -55.18
C ARG A 144 8.70 30.72 -56.43
N LEU A 145 7.67 31.53 -56.50
CA LEU A 145 7.44 32.44 -57.62
C LEU A 145 8.50 33.54 -57.68
N GLU A 146 8.83 34.13 -56.54
CA GLU A 146 9.94 35.09 -56.37
C GLU A 146 11.25 34.48 -56.88
N PHE A 147 11.58 33.25 -56.47
CA PHE A 147 12.74 32.53 -56.98
C PHE A 147 12.72 32.34 -58.51
N ILE A 148 11.55 32.03 -59.10
CA ILE A 148 11.40 31.91 -60.56
C ILE A 148 11.61 33.27 -61.27
N PHE A 149 11.15 34.37 -60.69
CA PHE A 149 11.39 35.70 -61.27
C PHE A 149 12.84 36.15 -61.14
N GLU A 150 13.52 35.77 -60.05
CA GLU A 150 14.94 36.05 -59.88
C GLU A 150 15.84 35.14 -60.73
N LEU A 151 15.36 33.97 -61.15
CA LEU A 151 16.12 32.98 -61.89
C LEU A 151 16.71 33.51 -63.21
N PRO A 152 15.95 34.17 -64.11
CA PRO A 152 16.50 34.73 -65.35
C PRO A 152 17.60 35.75 -65.10
N GLN A 153 17.43 36.64 -64.10
CA GLN A 153 18.46 37.62 -63.75
C GLN A 153 19.71 36.92 -63.21
N ARG A 154 19.54 35.94 -62.31
CA ARG A 154 20.63 35.12 -61.80
C ARG A 154 21.34 34.37 -62.93
N LEU A 155 20.61 33.73 -63.84
CA LEU A 155 21.18 33.02 -64.99
C LEU A 155 21.91 33.96 -65.95
N ASN A 156 21.37 35.15 -66.22
CA ASN A 156 22.01 36.15 -67.07
C ASN A 156 23.30 36.68 -66.42
N THR A 157 23.32 36.85 -65.09
CA THR A 157 24.57 37.17 -64.39
C THR A 157 25.61 36.05 -64.45
N TYR A 158 25.20 34.79 -64.63
CA TYR A 158 26.13 33.66 -64.83
C TYR A 158 26.50 33.45 -66.31
N GLU A 159 25.65 33.83 -67.26
CA GLU A 159 25.94 33.79 -68.70
C GLU A 159 26.87 34.94 -69.12
N PHE A 160 26.77 36.11 -68.47
CA PHE A 160 27.68 37.24 -68.65
C PHE A 160 28.81 37.33 -67.61
N ALA A 161 28.87 36.43 -66.64
CA ALA A 161 30.08 36.28 -65.84
C ALA A 161 31.17 35.67 -66.73
N PRO A 162 32.38 36.26 -66.79
CA PRO A 162 33.48 35.66 -67.54
C PRO A 162 33.68 34.23 -67.05
N LYS A 163 33.68 33.25 -67.96
CA LYS A 163 34.08 31.88 -67.64
C LYS A 163 35.39 31.96 -66.87
N ARG A 164 35.37 31.50 -65.62
CA ARG A 164 36.55 31.47 -64.76
C ARG A 164 37.66 30.75 -65.56
N PRO A 165 38.84 31.36 -65.78
CA PRO A 165 39.88 30.69 -66.55
C PRO A 165 40.27 29.41 -65.83
N GLU A 166 40.25 28.29 -66.55
CA GLU A 166 40.79 27.02 -66.09
C GLU A 166 42.25 27.23 -65.70
N THR A 167 42.57 26.94 -64.45
CA THR A 167 43.95 26.85 -64.00
C THR A 167 44.57 25.58 -64.58
N TRP A 168 45.49 25.74 -65.52
CA TRP A 168 46.57 24.78 -65.83
C TRP A 168 47.88 25.55 -65.68
N ALA A 169 48.55 25.46 -64.53
CA ALA A 169 49.56 24.45 -64.21
C ALA A 169 50.83 24.55 -65.07
N GLY A 170 51.89 25.10 -64.46
CA GLY A 170 53.30 24.72 -64.66
C GLY A 170 53.99 25.10 -65.98
N ALA A 171 55.04 25.91 -65.90
CA ALA A 171 56.41 25.52 -66.24
C ALA A 171 57.31 26.76 -66.28
N ASP A 172 58.43 26.63 -65.56
CA ASP A 172 59.69 27.39 -65.56
C ASP A 172 59.71 28.87 -65.13
#